data_AF-A0ABD3LRK8-F1
#
_entry.id   AF-A0ABD3LRK8-F1
#
_cell.length_a   1.000
_cell.length_b   1.000
_cell.length_c   1.000
_cell.angle_alpha   90.00
_cell.angle_beta   90.00
_cell.angle_gamma   90.00
#
_symmetry.space_group_name_H-M   'P 1'
#
loop_
_entity.id
_entity.type
_entity.pdbx_description
1 polymer ?
#
loop_
_entity_poly.entity_id
_entity_poly.type
_entity_poly.pdbx_seq_one_letter_code
_entity_poly.pdbx_strand_id
1 'polypeptide(L)'
;MVGSQALVAYQRPGGSSSAYTSPVDSYKTVLLEGKLSFSVSALWGTYQNSEKTISASVQLPSNTVTINQVWQNGPLNGGAPAIHATSSDHLESLGILNLVTGAAS
;
A
#
# COMPACT_ATOMS: atom_id res chain seq x y z
N MET A 1 1.01 -7.83 -8.15
CA MET A 1 0.38 -6.49 -7.99
C MET A 1 -1.13 -6.47 -8.30
N VAL A 2 -1.58 -6.90 -9.49
CA VAL A 2 -3.04 -6.94 -9.78
C VAL A 2 -3.76 -7.86 -8.79
N GLY A 3 -4.92 -7.42 -8.30
CA GLY A 3 -5.68 -8.07 -7.23
C GLY A 3 -5.26 -7.63 -5.82
N SER A 4 -4.17 -6.86 -5.67
CA SER A 4 -3.77 -6.30 -4.37
C SER A 4 -4.72 -5.19 -3.91
N GLN A 5 -4.75 -4.98 -2.61
CA GLN A 5 -5.52 -3.95 -1.93
C GLN A 5 -4.56 -3.07 -1.15
N ALA A 6 -4.40 -1.83 -1.57
CA ALA A 6 -3.27 -1.00 -1.18
C ALA A 6 -3.62 0.04 -0.12
N LEU A 7 -2.70 0.25 0.81
CA LEU A 7 -2.58 1.48 1.58
C LEU A 7 -1.63 2.39 0.82
N VAL A 8 -2.08 3.57 0.45
CA VAL A 8 -1.31 4.53 -0.34
C VAL A 8 -1.01 5.72 0.54
N ALA A 9 0.26 6.11 0.61
CA ALA A 9 0.66 7.37 1.22
C ALA A 9 1.76 8.06 0.42
N TYR A 10 1.66 9.38 0.31
CA TYR A 10 2.67 10.20 -0.34
C TYR A 10 2.59 11.64 0.17
N GLN A 11 3.67 12.40 -0.04
CA GLN A 11 3.71 13.81 0.29
C GLN A 11 3.21 14.63 -0.90
N ARG A 12 2.19 15.45 -0.69
CA ARG A 12 1.66 16.37 -1.70
C ARG A 12 2.64 17.53 -1.93
N PRO A 13 2.57 18.20 -3.09
CA PRO A 13 3.20 19.51 -3.27
C PRO A 13 2.80 20.43 -2.11
N GLY A 14 3.77 21.11 -1.48
CA GLY A 14 3.54 21.92 -0.28
C GLY A 14 3.77 21.19 1.05
N GLY A 15 4.11 19.90 1.02
CA GLY A 15 4.69 19.18 2.16
C GLY A 15 3.71 18.43 3.05
N SER A 16 2.39 18.58 2.83
CA SER A 16 1.36 17.83 3.56
C SER A 16 1.33 16.35 3.14
N SER A 17 1.13 15.44 4.09
CA SER A 17 0.92 14.01 3.81
C SER A 17 -0.49 13.73 3.28
N SER A 18 -0.61 12.78 2.35
CA SER A 18 -1.87 12.15 1.94
C SER A 18 -1.79 10.67 2.29
N ALA A 19 -2.88 10.09 2.81
CA ALA A 19 -2.99 8.65 3.03
C ALA A 19 -4.42 8.18 2.77
N TYR A 20 -4.60 7.09 2.03
CA TYR A 20 -5.91 6.54 1.68
C TYR A 20 -5.80 5.08 1.23
N THR A 21 -6.94 4.44 0.99
CA THR A 21 -7.02 3.05 0.50
C THR A 21 -7.30 3.02 -1.00
N SER A 22 -6.76 2.02 -1.71
CA SER A 22 -6.95 1.89 -3.16
C SER A 22 -6.97 0.42 -3.60
N PRO A 23 -8.05 -0.06 -4.25
CA PRO A 23 -8.05 -1.37 -4.89
C PRO A 23 -7.20 -1.33 -6.18
N VAL A 24 -6.39 -2.37 -6.41
CA VAL A 24 -5.54 -2.49 -7.61
C VAL A 24 -6.07 -3.61 -8.51
N ASP A 25 -6.84 -3.24 -9.52
CA ASP A 25 -7.47 -4.17 -10.47
C ASP A 25 -6.72 -4.31 -11.81
N SER A 26 -5.73 -3.45 -12.06
CA SER A 26 -5.01 -3.39 -13.33
C SER A 26 -3.61 -2.79 -13.19
N TYR A 27 -2.73 -3.12 -14.14
CA TYR A 27 -1.39 -2.50 -14.25
C TYR A 27 -1.43 -1.03 -14.68
N LYS A 28 -2.60 -0.54 -15.12
CA LYS A 28 -2.83 0.87 -15.49
C LYS A 28 -3.45 1.67 -14.34
N THR A 29 -3.49 1.12 -13.12
CA THR A 29 -4.00 1.83 -11.96
C THR A 29 -3.25 3.16 -11.77
N VAL A 30 -3.99 4.19 -11.39
CA VAL A 30 -3.44 5.47 -10.92
C VAL A 30 -3.59 5.60 -9.40
N LEU A 31 -3.83 4.46 -8.72
CA LEU A 31 -4.06 4.38 -7.28
C LEU A 31 -5.16 5.35 -6.83
N LEU A 32 -6.32 5.28 -7.50
CA LEU A 32 -7.50 6.07 -7.12
C LEU A 32 -7.99 5.62 -5.74
N GLU A 33 -8.41 6.58 -4.93
CA GLU A 33 -9.01 6.27 -3.63
C GLU A 33 -10.27 5.42 -3.80
N GLY A 34 -10.37 4.34 -3.03
CA GLY A 34 -11.45 3.39 -3.12
C GLY A 34 -11.47 2.39 -1.97
N LYS A 35 -12.65 1.79 -1.73
CA LYS A 35 -12.84 0.85 -0.63
C LYS A 35 -12.12 -0.47 -0.88
N LEU A 36 -11.61 -1.05 0.21
CA LEU A 36 -11.09 -2.41 0.24
C LEU A 36 -12.20 -3.38 0.69
N SER A 37 -11.97 -4.68 0.48
CA SER A 37 -12.82 -5.77 0.96
C SER A 37 -12.75 -5.98 2.47
N PHE A 38 -11.93 -5.20 3.17
CA PHE A 38 -11.72 -5.21 4.60
C PHE A 38 -11.63 -3.77 5.13
N SER A 39 -11.97 -3.59 6.40
CA SER A 39 -11.99 -2.25 7.01
C SER A 39 -10.57 -1.80 7.36
N VAL A 40 -10.30 -0.52 7.10
CA VAL A 40 -9.06 0.16 7.49
C VAL A 40 -9.42 1.40 8.28
N SER A 41 -8.76 1.60 9.41
CA SER A 41 -8.92 2.77 10.28
C SER A 41 -7.57 3.31 10.73
N ALA A 42 -7.57 4.51 11.32
CA ALA A 42 -6.36 5.18 11.80
C ALA A 42 -5.22 5.22 10.74
N LEU A 43 -5.58 5.37 9.45
CA LEU A 43 -4.64 5.41 8.35
C LEU A 43 -3.99 6.79 8.25
N TRP A 44 -2.67 6.83 8.35
CA TRP A 44 -1.88 8.04 8.12
C TRP A 44 -0.48 7.68 7.60
N GLY A 45 0.21 8.68 7.06
CA GLY A 45 1.59 8.54 6.61
C GLY A 45 2.44 9.74 6.96
N THR A 46 3.72 9.50 7.23
CA THR A 46 4.71 10.52 7.53
C THR A 46 5.88 10.45 6.57
N TYR A 47 6.53 11.59 6.40
CA TYR A 47 7.85 11.70 5.82
C TYR A 47 8.73 12.51 6.77
N GLN A 48 9.63 11.84 7.47
CA GLN A 48 10.52 12.45 8.46
C GLN A 48 11.90 11.81 8.34
N ASN A 49 12.97 12.58 8.46
CA ASN A 49 14.35 12.08 8.40
C ASN A 49 14.66 11.21 7.16
N SER A 50 14.09 11.57 6.00
CA SER A 50 14.17 10.81 4.75
C SER A 50 13.51 9.42 4.77
N GLU A 51 12.72 9.11 5.80
CA GLU A 51 11.96 7.87 5.94
C GLU A 51 10.47 8.11 5.68
N LYS A 52 9.84 7.19 4.93
CA LYS A 52 8.40 7.17 4.70
C LYS A 52 7.76 6.06 5.52
N THR A 53 6.81 6.43 6.37
CA THR A 53 6.08 5.47 7.20
C THR A 53 4.60 5.53 6.87
N ILE A 54 3.95 4.37 6.80
CA ILE A 54 2.48 4.24 6.72
C ILE A 54 2.05 3.50 7.97
N SER A 55 1.05 4.03 8.67
CA SER A 55 0.44 3.38 9.82
C SER A 55 -1.07 3.23 9.59
N ALA A 56 -1.63 2.09 9.98
CA ALA A 56 -3.04 1.80 9.89
C ALA A 56 -3.44 0.66 10.84
N SER A 57 -4.71 0.62 11.21
CA SER A 57 -5.35 -0.57 11.78
C SER A 57 -6.19 -1.25 10.70
N VAL A 58 -5.95 -2.55 10.50
CA VAL A 58 -6.60 -3.35 9.46
C VAL A 58 -7.43 -4.44 10.13
N GLN A 59 -8.71 -4.51 9.81
CA GLN A 59 -9.61 -5.55 10.29
C GLN A 59 -9.88 -6.57 9.20
N LEU A 60 -9.20 -7.71 9.27
CA LEU A 60 -9.33 -8.81 8.33
C LEU A 60 -10.41 -9.81 8.80
N PRO A 61 -10.97 -10.65 7.90
CA PRO A 61 -11.80 -11.77 8.27
C PRO A 61 -11.14 -12.66 9.33
N SER A 62 -11.92 -13.19 10.28
CA SER A 62 -11.39 -13.93 11.44
C SER A 62 -10.65 -15.23 11.07
N ASN A 63 -10.84 -15.74 9.86
CA ASN A 63 -10.17 -16.92 9.33
C ASN A 63 -8.92 -16.60 8.48
N THR A 64 -8.51 -15.32 8.37
CA THR A 64 -7.29 -14.95 7.67
C THR A 64 -6.06 -15.29 8.51
N VAL A 65 -5.29 -16.30 8.09
CA VAL A 65 -4.07 -16.74 8.78
C VAL A 65 -2.82 -16.13 8.14
N THR A 66 -2.79 -16.04 6.81
CA THR A 66 -1.65 -15.53 6.06
C THR A 66 -2.08 -14.45 5.07
N ILE A 67 -1.17 -13.51 4.80
CA ILE A 67 -1.32 -12.52 3.72
C ILE A 67 -0.02 -12.43 2.94
N ASN A 68 -0.12 -12.18 1.63
CA ASN A 68 1.04 -11.80 0.83
C ASN A 68 1.26 -10.30 1.00
N GLN A 69 2.49 -9.90 1.33
CA GLN A 69 2.86 -8.51 1.45
C GLN A 69 3.57 -8.05 0.18
N VAL A 70 3.14 -6.91 -0.35
CA VAL A 70 3.82 -6.21 -1.45
C VAL A 70 4.20 -4.83 -0.92
N TRP A 71 5.39 -4.36 -1.30
CA TRP A 71 5.80 -2.99 -1.07
C TRP A 71 6.23 -2.39 -2.40
N GLN A 72 5.67 -1.22 -2.71
CA GLN A 72 5.98 -0.52 -3.94
C GLN A 72 6.24 0.96 -3.66
N ASN A 73 7.17 1.53 -4.40
CA ASN A 73 7.44 2.95 -4.44
C ASN A 73 7.48 3.42 -5.89
N GLY A 74 7.03 4.65 -6.13
CA GLY A 74 6.91 5.19 -7.47
C GLY A 74 6.94 6.71 -7.51
N PRO A 75 7.02 7.28 -8.72
CA PRO A 75 6.98 8.71 -8.92
C PRO A 75 5.58 9.28 -8.65
N LEU A 76 5.53 10.59 -8.46
CA LEU A 76 4.30 11.37 -8.55
C LEU A 76 4.29 12.14 -9.86
N ASN A 77 3.14 12.24 -10.52
CA ASN A 77 2.91 13.13 -11.66
C ASN A 77 1.81 14.12 -11.28
N GLY A 78 2.14 15.42 -11.26
CA GLY A 78 1.20 16.47 -10.85
C GLY A 78 0.66 16.33 -9.42
N GLY A 79 1.38 15.62 -8.53
CA GLY A 79 0.93 15.36 -7.15
C GLY A 79 -0.02 14.16 -7.01
N ALA A 80 -0.20 13.35 -8.05
CA ALA A 80 -0.89 12.06 -7.99
C ALA A 80 0.10 10.91 -8.20
N PRO A 81 -0.13 9.72 -7.61
CA PRO A 81 0.67 8.54 -7.90
C PRO A 81 0.70 8.23 -9.39
N ALA A 82 1.88 7.91 -9.90
CA ALA A 82 2.08 7.54 -11.29
C ALA A 82 2.63 6.11 -11.38
N ILE A 83 2.50 5.53 -12.57
CA ILE A 83 3.02 4.20 -12.87
C ILE A 83 4.53 4.15 -12.57
N HIS A 84 4.96 3.09 -11.88
CA HIS A 84 6.37 2.80 -11.65
C HIS A 84 6.85 1.70 -12.59
N ALA A 85 8.15 1.40 -12.55
CA ALA A 85 8.72 0.31 -13.35
C ALA A 85 8.03 -1.02 -13.03
N THR A 86 7.78 -1.85 -14.05
CA THR A 86 7.19 -3.20 -13.91
C THR A 86 8.24 -4.29 -14.09
N SER A 87 9.46 -4.07 -13.60
CA SER A 87 10.47 -5.14 -13.51
C SER A 87 10.05 -6.18 -12.47
N SER A 88 10.71 -7.35 -12.44
CA SER A 88 10.40 -8.45 -11.51
C SER A 88 10.23 -7.97 -10.07
N ASP A 89 11.15 -7.14 -9.59
CA ASP A 89 11.20 -6.66 -8.20
C ASP A 89 9.98 -5.79 -7.83
N HIS A 90 9.29 -5.26 -8.84
CA HIS A 90 8.08 -4.44 -8.71
C HIS A 90 6.78 -5.22 -8.97
N LEU A 91 6.89 -6.51 -9.30
CA LEU A 91 5.74 -7.38 -9.57
C LEU A 91 5.55 -8.42 -8.47
N GLU A 92 6.65 -8.88 -7.88
CA GLU A 92 6.68 -9.90 -6.84
C GLU A 92 6.25 -9.38 -5.45
N SER A 93 5.80 -10.30 -4.61
CA SER A 93 5.59 -10.03 -3.18
C SER A 93 6.93 -10.00 -2.44
N LEU A 94 7.01 -9.18 -1.39
CA LEU A 94 8.10 -9.25 -0.42
C LEU A 94 8.12 -10.58 0.34
N GLY A 95 6.95 -11.19 0.52
CA GLY A 95 6.82 -12.45 1.24
C GLY A 95 5.41 -12.72 1.73
N ILE A 96 5.30 -13.75 2.54
CA ILE A 96 4.06 -14.18 3.21
C ILE A 96 4.19 -13.85 4.69
N LEU A 97 3.26 -13.06 5.23
CA LEU A 97 3.13 -12.82 6.66
C LEU A 97 2.09 -13.74 7.27
N ASN A 98 2.47 -14.49 8.31
CA ASN A 98 1.55 -15.21 9.17
C ASN A 98 1.06 -14.29 10.32
N LEU A 99 -0.23 -14.01 10.35
CA LEU A 99 -0.83 -13.07 11.31
C LEU A 99 -0.98 -13.67 12.72
N VAL A 100 -0.88 -14.99 12.87
CA VAL A 100 -0.98 -15.68 14.16
C VAL A 100 0.38 -15.75 14.84
N THR A 101 1.43 -16.05 14.07
CA THR A 101 2.80 -16.20 14.62
C THR A 101 3.65 -14.94 14.48
N GLY A 102 3.27 -14.01 13.60
CA GLY A 102 4.07 -12.84 13.22
C GLY A 102 5.26 -13.16 12.31
N ALA A 103 5.43 -14.41 11.88
CA ALA A 103 6.54 -14.81 11.02
C ALA A 103 6.33 -14.34 9.57
N ALA A 104 7.40 -13.90 8.93
CA ALA A 104 7.44 -13.54 7.52
C ALA A 104 8.49 -14.39 6.78
N SER A 105 8.19 -14.81 5.55
CA SER A 105 9.06 -15.61 4.66
C SER A 105 9.07 -15.10 3.24
#